data_AF-A0A3C1KR54-F1
#
_entry.id   AF-A0A3C1KR54-F1
#
_cell.length_a   1.000
_cell.length_b   1.000
_cell.length_c   1.000
_cell.angle_alpha   90.00
_cell.angle_beta   90.00
_cell.angle_gamma   90.00
#
_symmetry.space_group_name_H-M   'P 1'
#
loop_
_entity.id
_entity.type
_entity.pdbx_description
1 polymer ?
#
loop_
_entity_poly.entity_id
_entity_poly.type
_entity_poly.pdbx_seq_one_letter_code
_entity_poly.pdbx_strand_id
1 'polypeptide(L)' 'MCDRFRGFLPVVIDVETGGFVAATDAVLEIAATIVRMDEDGNMGVHRTWSFNVKPFEGANIEQAAL' A
#
# COMPACT_ATOMS: atom_id res chain seq x y z
N MET A 1 -2.28 -24.25 4.79
CA MET A 1 -3.13 -23.65 3.74
C MET A 1 -2.35 -22.49 3.12
N CYS A 2 -1.70 -22.71 1.97
CA CYS A 2 -0.96 -21.67 1.23
C CYS A 2 -1.20 -21.73 -0.28
N ASP A 3 -2.09 -22.62 -0.73
CA ASP A 3 -2.24 -22.99 -2.14
C ASP A 3 -3.07 -21.99 -2.95
N ARG A 4 -3.96 -21.23 -2.28
CA ARG A 4 -4.91 -20.30 -2.94
C ARG A 4 -4.24 -19.31 -3.88
N PHE A 5 -3.06 -18.84 -3.51
CA PHE A 5 -2.20 -17.95 -4.30
C PHE A 5 -0.82 -18.56 -4.52
N ARG A 6 -0.71 -19.90 -4.58
CA ARG A 6 0.54 -20.62 -4.88
C ARG A 6 1.71 -20.22 -3.97
N GLY A 7 1.44 -19.99 -2.69
CA GLY A 7 2.42 -19.57 -1.70
C GLY A 7 2.57 -18.06 -1.54
N PHE A 8 1.91 -17.22 -2.34
CA PHE A 8 1.93 -15.77 -2.15
C PHE A 8 0.99 -15.32 -1.01
N LEU A 9 1.44 -14.35 -0.22
CA LEU A 9 0.64 -13.67 0.81
C LEU A 9 0.06 -12.38 0.22
N PRO A 10 -1.26 -12.27 0.02
CA PRO A 10 -1.86 -11.03 -0.46
C PRO A 10 -1.78 -9.91 0.58
N VAL A 11 -1.36 -8.73 0.14
CA VAL A 11 -1.35 -7.49 0.91
C VAL A 11 -1.99 -6.40 0.06
N VAL A 12 -3.04 -5.77 0.57
CA VAL A 12 -3.66 -4.61 -0.06
C VAL A 12 -2.80 -3.39 0.26
N ILE A 13 -2.41 -2.64 -0.76
CA ILE A 13 -1.58 -1.44 -0.63
C ILE A 13 -2.31 -0.28 -1.28
N ASP A 14 -2.28 0.86 -0.62
CA ASP A 14 -2.69 2.14 -1.16
C ASP A 14 -1.63 3.20 -0.83
N VAL A 15 -1.43 4.15 -1.74
CA VAL A 15 -0.43 5.22 -1.59
C VAL A 15 -1.01 6.55 -2.06
N GLU A 16 -0.77 7.59 -1.28
CA GLU A 16 -1.01 8.97 -1.70
C GLU A 16 0.32 9.57 -2.16
N THR A 17 0.28 10.27 -3.28
CA THR A 17 1.50 10.72 -3.97
C THR A 17 1.40 12.20 -4.32
N GLY A 18 2.56 12.86 -4.43
CA GLY A 18 2.65 14.26 -4.84
C GLY A 18 2.46 14.49 -6.33
N GLY A 19 2.08 13.47 -7.11
CA GLY A 19 1.93 13.55 -8.57
C GLY A 19 1.84 12.16 -9.21
N PHE A 20 1.78 12.08 -10.54
CA PHE A 20 1.54 10.83 -11.27
C PHE A 20 2.80 10.06 -11.67
N VAL A 21 3.99 10.64 -11.54
CA VAL A 21 5.26 10.06 -12.03
C VAL A 21 6.02 9.43 -10.87
N ALA A 22 5.87 8.11 -10.72
CA ALA A 22 6.47 7.34 -9.61
C ALA A 22 8.01 7.45 -9.47
N ALA A 23 8.73 7.82 -10.54
CA ALA A 23 10.18 7.98 -10.50
C ALA A 23 10.64 9.30 -9.89
N THR A 24 9.77 10.31 -9.81
CA THR A 24 10.13 11.68 -9.42
C THR A 24 9.26 12.26 -8.31
N ASP A 25 8.02 11.80 -8.20
CA ASP A 25 7.02 12.41 -7.33
C ASP A 25 7.04 11.74 -5.96
N ALA A 26 6.81 12.54 -4.91
CA ALA A 26 6.84 12.04 -3.54
C ALA A 26 5.75 10.99 -3.28
N VAL A 27 6.04 10.00 -2.44
CA VAL A 27 4.99 9.29 -1.68
C VAL A 27 4.76 10.08 -0.40
N LEU A 28 3.51 10.45 -0.14
CA LEU A 28 3.10 11.28 0.98
C LEU A 28 2.43 10.46 2.09
N GLU A 29 1.69 9.41 1.73
CA GLU A 29 1.11 8.45 2.67
C GLU A 29 1.16 7.03 2.09
N ILE A 30 1.18 6.03 2.96
CA ILE A 30 1.04 4.63 2.59
C ILE A 30 0.19 3.89 3.61
N ALA A 31 -0.75 3.09 3.11
CA ALA A 31 -1.50 2.12 3.89
C ALA A 31 -1.26 0.71 3.37
N ALA A 32 -1.13 -0.25 4.29
CA ALA A 32 -0.94 -1.66 3.98
C ALA A 32 -1.84 -2.54 4.85
N THR A 33 -2.59 -3.45 4.24
CA THR A 33 -3.47 -4.38 4.94
C THR A 33 -3.19 -5.82 4.52
N ILE A 34 -2.81 -6.66 5.48
CA ILE A 34 -2.70 -8.10 5.25
C ILE A 34 -4.10 -8.69 5.11
N VAL A 35 -4.29 -9.57 4.13
CA VAL A 35 -5.51 -10.37 3.99
C VAL A 35 -5.21 -11.80 4.46
N ARG A 36 -6.08 -12.35 5.32
CA ARG A 36 -5.98 -13.74 5.78
C ARG A 36 -7.21 -14.53 5.36
N MET A 37 -7.02 -15.84 5.25
CA MET A 37 -8.08 -16.80 4.99
C MET A 37 -8.41 -17.50 6.31
N ASP A 38 -9.69 -17.60 6.65
CA ASP A 38 -10.17 -18.40 7.78
C ASP A 38 -10.24 -19.90 7.42
N GLU A 39 -10.66 -20.73 8.38
CA GLU A 39 -10.74 -22.18 8.21
C GLU A 39 -11.79 -22.60 7.17
N ASP A 40 -12.82 -21.77 6.93
CA ASP A 40 -13.86 -22.00 5.93
C ASP A 40 -13.43 -21.56 4.51
N GLY A 41 -12.23 -21.01 4.38
CA GLY A 41 -11.68 -20.57 3.10
C GLY A 41 -12.08 -19.14 2.70
N ASN A 42 -12.70 -18.37 3.59
CA ASN A 42 -13.13 -17.00 3.31
C ASN A 42 -11.97 -16.02 3.57
N MET A 43 -11.84 -15.02 2.69
CA MET A 43 -10.82 -13.97 2.83
C MET A 43 -11.36 -12.83 3.71
N GLY A 44 -10.55 -12.36 4.65
CA GLY A 44 -10.88 -11.25 5.53
C GLY A 44 -9.70 -10.32 5.76
N VAL A 45 -10.02 -9.07 6.14
CA VAL A 45 -9.05 -8.08 6.58
C VAL A 45 -8.39 -8.56 7.86
N HIS A 46 -7.07 -8.45 7.92
CA HIS A 46 -6.31 -8.70 9.14
C HIS A 46 -5.70 -7.40 9.68
N ARG A 47 -4.36 -7.31 9.75
CA ARG A 47 -3.68 -6.16 10.31
C ARG A 47 -3.49 -5.09 9.25
N THR A 48 -3.83 -3.86 9.61
CA THR A 48 -3.64 -2.65 8.81
C THR A 48 -2.59 -1.77 9.46
N TRP A 49 -1.74 -1.18 8.63
CA TRP A 49 -0.82 -0.11 8.97
C TRP A 49 -1.11 1.09 8.08
N SER A 50 -0.90 2.29 8.61
CA SER A 50 -0.96 3.55 7.87
C SER A 50 0.09 4.50 8.41
N PHE A 51 0.80 5.19 7.51
CA PHE A 51 1.86 6.13 7.85
C PHE A 51 1.87 7.31 6.89
N ASN A 52 2.09 8.49 7.46
CA ASN A 52 2.55 9.65 6.71
C ASN A 52 4.04 9.47 6.41
N VAL A 53 4.42 9.77 5.17
CA VAL A 53 5.78 9.57 4.65
C VAL A 53 6.41 10.93 4.40
N LYS A 54 7.62 11.14 4.94
CA LYS A 54 8.39 12.33 4.63
C LYS A 54 8.89 12.23 3.18
N PRO A 55 8.65 13.24 2.33
CA PRO A 55 9.19 13.26 0.96
C PRO A 55 10.70 13.05 0.95
N PHE A 56 11.19 12.29 -0.02
CA PHE A 56 12.63 12.12 -0.23
C PHE A 56 13.26 13.44 -0.71
N GLU A 57 14.56 13.58 -0.55
CA GLU A 57 15.27 14.80 -0.95
C GLU A 57 15.15 15.02 -2.47
N GLY A 58 14.68 16.20 -2.87
CA GLY A 58 14.45 16.54 -4.28
C GLY A 58 13.17 15.97 -4.88
N ALA A 59 12.29 15.37 -4.09
CA ALA A 59 11.00 14.89 -4.57
C ALA A 59 10.13 16.03 -5.14
N ASN A 60 9.49 15.77 -6.27
CA ASN A 60 8.49 16.65 -6.84
C ASN A 60 7.15 16.52 -6.10
N ILE A 61 6.47 17.64 -5.89
CA ILE A 61 5.12 17.71 -5.33
C ILE A 61 4.34 18.73 -6.16
N GLU A 62 3.41 18.26 -6.96
CA GLU A 62 2.51 19.11 -7.76
C GLU A 62 1.50 19.79 -6.85
N GLN A 63 1.25 21.09 -7.07
CA GLN A 63 0.22 21.82 -6.33
C GLN A 63 -1.19 21.26 -6.53
N ALA A 64 -1.45 20.62 -7.66
CA ALA A 64 -2.74 19.97 -7.93
C ALA A 64 -2.94 18.65 -7.15
N ALA A 65 -1.85 18.11 -6.57
CA ALA A 65 -1.87 16.89 -5.77
C ALA A 65 -1.95 17.17 -4.25
N LEU A 66 -2.03 18.45 -3.85
CA LEU A 66 -2.21 18.89 -2.46
C LEU A 66 -3.66 19.23 -2.13
#